data_AF-A0A3N9V4I9-F1
#
_entry.id   AF-A0A3N9V4I9-F1
#
_cell.length_a   1.000
_cell.length_b   1.000
_cell.length_c   1.000
_cell.angle_alpha   90.00
_cell.angle_beta   90.00
_cell.angle_gamma   90.00
#
_symmetry.space_group_name_H-M   'P 1'
#
loop_
_entity.id
_entity.type
_entity.pdbx_description
1 polymer ?
#
loop_
_entity_poly.entity_id
_entity_poly.type
_entity_poly.pdbx_seq_one_letter_code
_entity_poly.pdbx_strand_id
1 'polypeptide(L)'
;MAWEDGMEKCHDCGAENPDFSKFCIACGKAIKTEATTSAVRCPACGTEVPSGAKFCVGCGKPIPAQGAQGKQICPSCSAENEIGGTFCTNCGSRLQEISQGESMESKPAAGTTFPHYVSFLDQKMTQAGFDSLDVPPVLNLEKLFRRKKFDLFKVGLVTTFCGVKCLNGPVNASQLKSFSENVFDYAVRNKGYLARNALQPLVVYPVLVTSSHHDDILQFLDSYWPKHWMAFEFPVVIEPPAGKVLFHQSTPLWRLLDFESIKKEAERLFTIG
;
A
#
# COMPACT_ATOMS: atom_id res chain seq x y z
N MET A 1 20.48 -43.84 8.27
CA MET A 1 20.92 -43.45 6.91
C MET A 1 21.95 -42.35 7.12
N ALA A 2 23.23 -42.70 7.03
CA ALA A 2 24.31 -41.74 7.06
C ALA A 2 24.43 -41.15 5.66
N TRP A 3 24.30 -39.83 5.52
CA TRP A 3 24.55 -39.13 4.28
C TRP A 3 26.01 -38.71 4.32
N GLU A 4 26.84 -39.31 3.47
CA GLU A 4 28.20 -38.82 3.23
C GLU A 4 28.07 -37.61 2.30
N ASP A 5 27.85 -36.42 2.89
CA ASP A 5 27.85 -35.17 2.14
C ASP A 5 29.27 -34.91 1.60
N GLY A 6 29.43 -34.84 0.27
CA GLY A 6 30.70 -34.51 -0.36
C GLY A 6 31.16 -33.11 0.08
N MET A 7 32.45 -32.96 0.38
CA MET A 7 33.06 -31.68 0.75
C MET A 7 34.10 -31.29 -0.29
N GLU A 8 34.06 -30.03 -0.73
CA GLU A 8 35.03 -29.42 -1.64
C GLU A 8 35.75 -28.23 -0.98
N LYS A 9 37.04 -28.07 -1.31
CA LYS A 9 37.85 -26.96 -0.78
C LYS A 9 37.77 -25.76 -1.69
N CYS A 10 37.48 -24.61 -1.12
CA CYS A 10 37.55 -23.35 -1.83
C CYS A 10 38.98 -23.09 -2.31
N HIS A 11 39.16 -22.95 -3.63
CA HIS A 11 40.47 -22.70 -4.23
C HIS A 11 41.09 -21.35 -3.85
N ASP A 12 40.30 -20.40 -3.32
CA ASP A 12 40.78 -19.08 -2.92
C ASP A 12 41.21 -18.97 -1.46
N CYS A 13 40.52 -19.64 -0.53
CA CYS A 13 40.81 -19.52 0.91
C CYS A 13 41.02 -20.84 1.64
N GLY A 14 40.84 -21.98 0.97
CA GLY A 14 41.06 -23.32 1.51
C GLY A 14 39.95 -23.84 2.44
N ALA A 15 38.88 -23.07 2.67
CA ALA A 15 37.76 -23.52 3.49
C ALA A 15 37.04 -24.73 2.86
N GLU A 16 36.58 -25.67 3.67
CA GLU A 16 35.75 -26.81 3.25
C GLU A 16 34.30 -26.36 3.13
N ASN A 17 33.66 -26.72 2.02
CA ASN A 17 32.30 -26.36 1.68
C ASN A 17 31.57 -27.62 1.21
N PRO A 18 30.26 -27.76 1.49
CA PRO A 18 29.46 -28.80 0.87
C PRO A 18 29.55 -28.75 -0.66
N ASP A 19 29.59 -29.89 -1.33
CA ASP A 19 29.74 -30.04 -2.79
C ASP A 19 28.65 -29.33 -3.63
N PHE A 20 27.50 -29.01 -3.04
CA PHE A 20 26.44 -28.20 -3.65
C PHE A 20 26.63 -26.69 -3.46
N SER A 21 27.73 -26.24 -2.83
CA SER A 21 27.96 -24.85 -2.48
C SER A 21 28.38 -24.03 -3.69
N LYS A 22 27.47 -23.20 -4.19
CA LYS A 22 27.77 -22.26 -5.28
C LYS A 22 28.77 -21.16 -4.88
N PHE A 23 28.88 -20.88 -3.58
CA PHE A 23 29.77 -19.87 -3.02
C PHE A 23 30.41 -20.38 -1.72
N CYS A 24 31.65 -19.98 -1.49
CA CYS A 24 32.40 -20.34 -0.29
C CYS A 24 31.78 -19.68 0.96
N ILE A 25 31.50 -20.49 1.97
CA ILE A 25 30.91 -20.04 3.24
C ILE A 25 31.82 -19.09 4.01
N ALA A 26 33.14 -19.16 3.78
CA ALA A 26 34.12 -18.35 4.51
C ALA A 26 34.47 -17.04 3.79
N CYS A 27 34.60 -17.05 2.46
CA CYS A 27 35.08 -15.88 1.71
C CYS A 27 34.10 -15.35 0.66
N GLY A 28 32.97 -16.04 0.45
CA GLY A 28 31.91 -15.63 -0.48
C GLY A 28 32.25 -15.79 -1.97
N LYS A 29 33.44 -16.26 -2.32
CA LYS A 29 33.83 -16.47 -3.73
C LYS A 29 33.16 -17.71 -4.29
N ALA A 30 32.80 -17.65 -5.58
CA ALA A 30 32.15 -18.75 -6.27
C ALA A 30 33.03 -19.99 -6.30
N ILE A 31 32.46 -21.15 -5.95
CA ILE A 31 33.14 -22.44 -6.10
C ILE A 31 32.74 -22.99 -7.45
N LYS A 32 33.73 -23.39 -8.26
CA LYS A 32 33.53 -23.74 -9.67
C LYS A 32 32.88 -25.12 -9.79
N THR A 33 31.56 -25.19 -9.77
CA THR A 33 30.85 -26.35 -10.30
C THR A 33 30.84 -26.28 -11.83
N GLU A 34 31.39 -27.28 -12.51
CA GLU A 34 31.36 -27.40 -13.97
C GLU A 34 29.92 -27.57 -14.46
N ALA A 35 29.25 -26.45 -14.71
CA ALA A 35 28.06 -26.40 -15.54
C ALA A 35 28.33 -25.38 -16.65
N THR A 36 28.29 -25.86 -17.88
CA THR A 36 28.44 -25.11 -19.12
C THR A 36 27.44 -23.94 -19.15
N THR A 37 27.86 -22.74 -18.76
CA THR A 37 27.03 -21.54 -18.83
C THR A 37 27.74 -20.46 -19.64
N SER A 38 27.10 -20.05 -20.73
CA SER A 38 27.41 -18.83 -21.47
C SER A 38 27.49 -17.64 -20.50
N ALA A 39 28.59 -16.87 -20.54
CA ALA A 39 28.76 -15.69 -19.71
C ALA A 39 28.11 -14.46 -20.36
N VAL A 40 27.55 -13.56 -19.55
CA VAL A 40 27.04 -12.24 -19.98
C VAL A 40 27.87 -11.14 -19.32
N ARG A 41 28.06 -10.01 -20.01
CA ARG A 41 28.76 -8.86 -19.42
C ARG A 41 27.80 -7.96 -18.68
N CYS A 42 28.17 -7.56 -17.46
CA CYS A 42 27.42 -6.56 -16.71
C CYS A 42 27.40 -5.24 -17.48
N PRO A 43 26.22 -4.67 -17.80
CA PRO A 43 26.13 -3.42 -18.54
C PRO A 43 26.63 -2.21 -17.74
N ALA A 44 26.68 -2.31 -16.40
CA ALA A 44 27.07 -1.21 -15.54
C ALA A 44 28.59 -1.10 -15.29
N CYS A 45 29.31 -2.21 -15.26
CA CYS A 45 30.74 -2.22 -14.93
C CYS A 45 31.61 -3.12 -15.82
N GLY A 46 31.01 -3.81 -16.79
CA GLY A 46 31.74 -4.68 -17.74
C GLY A 46 32.18 -6.04 -17.20
N THR A 47 32.00 -6.31 -15.90
CA THR A 47 32.35 -7.61 -15.28
C THR A 47 31.58 -8.75 -15.95
N GLU A 48 32.27 -9.82 -16.33
CA GLU A 48 31.66 -11.04 -16.84
C GLU A 48 30.98 -11.81 -15.69
N VAL A 49 29.72 -12.16 -15.90
CA VAL A 49 28.88 -12.86 -14.92
C VAL A 49 28.20 -14.08 -15.57
N PRO A 50 27.91 -15.13 -14.81
CA PRO A 50 27.20 -16.30 -15.34
C PRO A 50 25.82 -15.92 -15.91
N SER A 51 25.39 -16.58 -16.99
CA SER A 51 24.00 -16.46 -17.48
C SER A 51 23.02 -16.84 -16.37
N GLY A 52 22.00 -16.00 -16.17
CA GLY A 52 21.02 -16.16 -15.10
C GLY A 52 21.43 -15.58 -13.74
N ALA A 53 22.62 -14.99 -13.60
CA ALA A 53 22.97 -14.22 -12.42
C ALA A 53 21.96 -13.08 -12.21
N LYS A 54 21.41 -12.94 -10.99
CA LYS A 54 20.47 -11.85 -10.65
C LYS A 54 21.17 -10.53 -10.35
N PHE A 55 22.42 -10.59 -9.87
CA PHE A 55 23.24 -9.44 -9.50
C PHE A 55 24.67 -9.61 -9.99
N CYS A 56 25.32 -8.50 -10.29
CA CYS A 56 26.71 -8.45 -10.68
C CYS A 56 27.63 -8.64 -9.48
N VAL A 57 28.53 -9.63 -9.54
CA VAL A 57 29.53 -9.86 -8.49
C VAL A 57 30.58 -8.74 -8.41
N GLY A 58 30.77 -7.96 -9.47
CA GLY A 58 31.73 -6.86 -9.51
C GLY A 58 31.23 -5.56 -8.90
N CYS A 59 29.95 -5.22 -9.09
CA CYS A 59 29.39 -3.92 -8.67
C CYS A 59 28.09 -4.00 -7.85
N GLY A 60 27.54 -5.19 -7.62
CA GLY A 60 26.31 -5.41 -6.87
C GLY A 60 25.00 -5.01 -7.59
N LYS A 61 25.08 -4.38 -8.77
CA LYS A 61 23.88 -3.99 -9.54
C LYS A 61 23.18 -5.20 -10.15
N PRO A 62 21.84 -5.18 -10.29
CA PRO A 62 21.10 -6.27 -10.90
C PRO A 62 21.53 -6.49 -12.36
N ILE A 63 21.50 -7.73 -12.80
CA ILE A 63 21.71 -8.09 -14.20
C ILE A 63 20.32 -8.23 -14.83
N PRO A 64 20.01 -7.44 -15.87
CA PRO A 64 18.72 -7.53 -16.54
C PRO A 64 18.52 -8.94 -17.10
N ALA A 65 17.40 -9.58 -16.76
CA ALA A 65 17.01 -10.84 -17.39
C ALA A 65 16.82 -10.59 -18.89
N GLN A 66 17.42 -11.43 -19.74
CA GLN A 66 17.29 -11.31 -21.19
C GLN A 66 15.81 -11.41 -21.57
N GLY A 67 15.22 -10.30 -22.02
CA GLY A 67 13.80 -10.19 -22.39
C GLY A 67 12.99 -9.15 -21.60
N ALA A 68 13.52 -8.61 -20.51
CA ALA A 68 12.82 -7.58 -19.71
C ALA A 68 13.28 -6.16 -20.09
N GLN A 69 12.73 -5.62 -21.18
CA GLN A 69 12.83 -4.19 -21.50
C GLN A 69 11.52 -3.52 -21.10
N GLY A 70 11.55 -2.64 -20.10
CA GLY A 70 10.41 -1.81 -19.75
C GLY A 70 10.38 -1.37 -18.28
N LYS A 71 9.40 -0.52 -17.97
CA LYS A 71 9.14 0.02 -16.63
C LYS A 71 7.89 -0.65 -16.05
N GLN A 72 7.94 -1.07 -14.79
CA GLN A 72 6.80 -1.52 -14.00
C GLN A 72 6.55 -0.52 -12.87
N ILE A 73 5.28 -0.31 -12.56
CA ILE A 73 4.88 0.54 -11.44
C ILE A 73 4.75 -0.33 -10.19
N CYS A 74 5.39 0.08 -9.11
CA CYS A 74 5.26 -0.61 -7.84
C CYS A 74 3.81 -0.59 -7.35
N PRO A 75 3.17 -1.75 -7.11
CA PRO A 75 1.77 -1.80 -6.68
C PRO A 75 1.56 -1.23 -5.28
N SER A 76 2.63 -1.11 -4.47
CA SER A 76 2.53 -0.62 -3.09
C SER A 76 2.78 0.88 -2.91
N CYS A 77 3.62 1.50 -3.76
CA CYS A 77 3.99 2.91 -3.60
C CYS A 77 3.93 3.74 -4.89
N SER A 78 3.55 3.13 -6.01
CA SER A 78 3.47 3.76 -7.33
C SER A 78 4.79 4.28 -7.91
N ALA A 79 5.93 3.97 -7.28
CA ALA A 79 7.24 4.28 -7.86
C ALA A 79 7.48 3.47 -9.13
N GLU A 80 8.12 4.09 -10.11
CA GLU A 80 8.55 3.43 -11.33
C GLU A 80 9.80 2.59 -11.06
N ASN A 81 9.80 1.34 -11.54
CA ASN A 81 10.86 0.35 -11.35
C ASN A 81 11.13 -0.35 -12.69
N GLU A 82 12.28 -1.00 -12.84
CA GLU A 82 12.58 -1.79 -14.04
C GLU A 82 11.82 -3.13 -14.01
N ILE A 83 11.26 -3.55 -15.16
CA ILE A 83 10.63 -4.88 -15.30
C ILE A 83 11.67 -5.96 -14.97
N GLY A 84 11.27 -6.95 -14.18
CA GLY A 84 12.16 -8.02 -13.70
C GLY A 84 12.83 -7.73 -12.35
N GLY A 85 12.71 -6.51 -11.82
CA GLY A 85 13.03 -6.25 -10.41
C GLY A 85 12.12 -7.07 -9.48
N THR A 86 12.69 -7.76 -8.49
CA THR A 86 11.91 -8.54 -7.50
C THR A 86 11.34 -7.66 -6.39
N PHE A 87 11.96 -6.52 -6.12
CA PHE A 87 11.57 -5.59 -5.06
C PHE A 87 11.61 -4.15 -5.57
N CYS A 88 10.73 -3.32 -5.02
CA CYS A 88 10.66 -1.91 -5.33
C CYS A 88 11.87 -1.18 -4.73
N THR A 89 12.59 -0.43 -5.56
CA THR A 89 13.76 0.36 -5.13
C THR A 89 13.38 1.53 -4.23
N ASN A 90 12.11 1.95 -4.22
CA ASN A 90 11.63 3.07 -3.40
C ASN A 90 11.09 2.63 -2.03
N CYS A 91 10.31 1.55 -1.96
CA CYS A 91 9.64 1.14 -0.71
C CYS A 91 9.94 -0.31 -0.25
N GLY A 92 10.75 -1.06 -0.99
CA GLY A 92 11.16 -2.42 -0.63
C GLY A 92 10.09 -3.50 -0.82
N SER A 93 8.87 -3.15 -1.21
CA SER A 93 7.80 -4.12 -1.45
C SER A 93 8.08 -4.99 -2.68
N ARG A 94 7.61 -6.25 -2.66
CA ARG A 94 7.84 -7.19 -3.75
C ARG A 94 7.11 -6.75 -5.02
N LEU A 95 7.81 -6.73 -6.15
CA LEU A 95 7.27 -6.49 -7.47
C LEU A 95 6.90 -7.86 -8.07
N GLN A 96 5.64 -8.08 -8.43
CA GLN A 96 5.18 -9.36 -8.96
C GLN A 96 5.60 -9.53 -10.44
N GLU A 97 6.08 -10.72 -10.81
CA GLU A 97 6.41 -11.07 -12.20
C GLU A 97 5.10 -11.20 -13.00
N ILE A 98 4.88 -10.29 -13.94
CA ILE A 98 3.76 -10.37 -14.87
C ILE A 98 4.17 -11.31 -16.01
N SER A 99 3.90 -12.61 -15.86
CA SER A 99 3.91 -13.53 -17.00
C SER A 99 2.69 -13.24 -17.87
N GLN A 100 2.92 -12.89 -19.14
CA GLN A 100 1.88 -12.59 -20.12
C GLN A 100 0.99 -13.81 -20.41
N GLY A 101 -0.31 -13.58 -20.43
CA GLY A 101 -1.39 -14.49 -20.83
C GLY A 101 -2.61 -14.25 -19.93
N GLU A 102 -3.81 -13.88 -20.37
CA GLU A 102 -4.43 -13.91 -21.70
C GLU A 102 -5.44 -12.76 -21.79
N SER A 103 -5.54 -12.16 -22.97
CA SER A 103 -6.69 -11.37 -23.40
C SER A 103 -7.88 -12.31 -23.59
N MET A 104 -8.86 -12.24 -22.69
CA MET A 104 -10.23 -12.64 -23.00
C MET A 104 -11.15 -11.45 -22.78
N GLU A 105 -11.53 -10.86 -23.91
CA GLU A 105 -12.69 -10.02 -24.08
C GLU A 105 -13.91 -10.74 -23.48
N SER A 106 -14.42 -10.23 -22.36
CA SER A 106 -15.78 -10.55 -21.91
C SER A 106 -16.46 -9.25 -21.50
N LYS A 107 -17.57 -8.96 -22.16
CA LYS A 107 -18.56 -7.94 -21.79
C LYS A 107 -19.62 -8.62 -20.89
N PRO A 108 -20.40 -7.95 -20.01
CA PRO A 108 -20.33 -6.62 -19.35
C PRO A 108 -20.57 -6.65 -17.81
N ALA A 109 -20.30 -5.54 -17.10
CA ALA A 109 -21.16 -4.98 -16.05
C ALA A 109 -20.80 -3.50 -15.83
N ALA A 110 -21.78 -2.65 -15.51
CA ALA A 110 -21.58 -1.23 -15.25
C ALA A 110 -20.77 -1.00 -13.94
N GLY A 111 -19.47 -1.28 -13.96
CA GLY A 111 -18.55 -0.97 -12.87
C GLY A 111 -18.07 0.46 -12.96
N THR A 112 -18.21 1.24 -11.89
CA THR A 112 -17.63 2.58 -11.81
C THR A 112 -16.09 2.46 -11.75
N THR A 113 -15.36 3.14 -12.64
CA THR A 113 -13.89 3.22 -12.59
C THR A 113 -13.44 4.11 -11.42
N PHE A 114 -12.22 3.95 -10.91
CA PHE A 114 -11.74 4.79 -9.80
C PHE A 114 -11.77 6.30 -10.10
N PRO A 115 -11.34 6.78 -11.29
CA PRO A 115 -11.43 8.20 -11.61
C PRO A 115 -12.88 8.71 -11.61
N HIS A 116 -13.82 7.90 -12.12
CA HIS A 116 -15.24 8.25 -12.11
C HIS A 116 -15.80 8.29 -10.68
N TYR A 117 -15.43 7.32 -9.84
CA TYR A 117 -15.78 7.31 -8.43
C TYR A 117 -15.23 8.55 -7.69
N VAL A 118 -13.97 8.90 -7.90
CA VAL A 118 -13.34 10.08 -7.26
C VAL A 118 -14.03 11.37 -7.71
N SER A 119 -14.39 11.49 -8.99
CA SER A 119 -15.10 12.65 -9.52
C SER A 119 -16.51 12.78 -8.93
N PHE A 120 -17.23 11.66 -8.83
CA PHE A 120 -18.52 11.57 -8.15
C PHE A 120 -18.42 11.95 -6.66
N LEU A 121 -17.40 11.44 -5.97
CA LEU A 121 -17.17 11.73 -4.56
C LEU A 121 -16.87 13.23 -4.36
N ASP A 122 -16.06 13.84 -5.22
CA ASP A 122 -15.76 15.28 -5.16
C ASP A 122 -17.02 16.15 -5.21
N GLN A 123 -17.95 15.83 -6.12
CA GLN A 123 -19.25 16.49 -6.22
C GLN A 123 -20.08 16.30 -4.95
N LYS A 124 -20.17 15.06 -4.44
CA LYS A 124 -20.88 14.75 -3.19
C LYS A 124 -20.31 15.48 -1.98
N MET A 125 -18.98 15.51 -1.85
CA MET A 125 -18.29 16.17 -0.75
C MET A 125 -18.57 17.68 -0.77
N THR A 126 -18.50 18.29 -1.96
CA THR A 126 -18.85 19.71 -2.16
C THR A 126 -20.29 20.00 -1.75
N GLN A 127 -21.25 19.18 -2.19
CA GLN A 127 -22.66 19.31 -1.79
C GLN A 127 -22.89 19.11 -0.28
N ALA A 128 -22.05 18.31 0.37
CA ALA A 128 -22.06 18.10 1.81
C ALA A 128 -21.33 19.20 2.60
N GLY A 129 -20.87 20.27 1.93
CA GLY A 129 -20.24 21.45 2.51
C GLY A 129 -18.77 21.25 2.86
N PHE A 130 -18.07 20.32 2.22
CA PHE A 130 -16.63 20.18 2.38
C PHE A 130 -15.87 21.08 1.40
N ASP A 131 -14.80 21.68 1.88
CA ASP A 131 -13.78 22.32 1.06
C ASP A 131 -12.80 21.24 0.57
N SER A 132 -12.47 21.28 -0.73
CA SER A 132 -11.30 20.55 -1.24
C SER A 132 -10.02 21.28 -0.83
N LEU A 133 -9.04 20.54 -0.33
CA LEU A 133 -7.74 21.05 0.06
C LEU A 133 -6.66 20.55 -0.91
N ASP A 134 -5.58 21.30 -1.02
CA ASP A 134 -4.36 20.81 -1.66
C ASP A 134 -3.81 19.63 -0.87
N VAL A 135 -3.45 18.55 -1.58
CA VAL A 135 -2.89 17.34 -0.98
C VAL A 135 -1.40 17.59 -0.70
N PRO A 136 -0.95 17.54 0.56
CA PRO A 136 0.47 17.56 0.86
C PRO A 136 1.17 16.35 0.22
N PRO A 137 2.30 16.53 -0.48
CA PRO A 137 2.99 15.43 -1.18
C PRO A 137 3.27 14.21 -0.28
N VAL A 138 3.52 14.45 1.01
CA VAL A 138 3.78 13.39 2.00
C VAL A 138 2.61 12.43 2.22
N LEU A 139 1.36 12.86 2.03
CA LEU A 139 0.20 11.99 2.25
C LEU A 139 -0.11 11.09 1.05
N ASN A 140 0.30 11.49 -0.15
CA ASN A 140 0.06 10.75 -1.39
C ASN A 140 -1.41 10.30 -1.52
N LEU A 141 -2.33 11.28 -1.50
CA LEU A 141 -3.78 11.11 -1.60
C LEU A 141 -4.26 11.58 -2.99
N GLU A 142 -5.37 11.01 -3.45
CA GLU A 142 -6.08 11.50 -4.63
C GLU A 142 -6.86 12.78 -4.32
N LYS A 143 -7.50 12.82 -3.15
CA LYS A 143 -8.27 13.97 -2.67
C LYS A 143 -8.12 14.12 -1.17
N LEU A 144 -8.17 15.37 -0.72
CA LEU A 144 -8.23 15.74 0.68
C LEU A 144 -9.32 16.78 0.87
N PHE A 145 -10.20 16.54 1.83
CA PHE A 145 -11.32 17.42 2.12
C PHE A 145 -11.33 17.83 3.58
N ARG A 146 -11.88 19.02 3.86
CA ARG A 146 -12.15 19.50 5.21
C ARG A 146 -13.49 20.19 5.30
N ARG A 147 -14.18 20.00 6.41
CA ARG A 147 -15.38 20.75 6.76
C ARG A 147 -15.32 21.21 8.20
N LYS A 148 -15.80 22.41 8.47
CA LYS A 148 -16.08 22.91 9.83
C LYS A 148 -17.57 23.18 9.95
N LYS A 149 -18.24 22.49 10.86
CA LYS A 149 -19.68 22.63 11.06
C LYS A 149 -19.98 22.75 12.54
N PHE A 150 -20.88 23.66 12.90
CA PHE A 150 -21.39 23.74 14.27
C PHE A 150 -22.37 22.59 14.50
N ASP A 151 -22.14 21.82 15.55
CA ASP A 151 -22.97 20.70 15.94
C ASP A 151 -23.55 20.96 17.34
N LEU A 152 -24.87 21.08 17.41
CA LEU A 152 -25.61 21.36 18.64
C LEU A 152 -25.60 20.16 19.59
N PHE A 153 -25.50 18.92 19.07
CA PHE A 153 -25.42 17.70 19.87
C PHE A 153 -24.01 17.46 20.42
N LYS A 154 -22.96 17.93 19.70
CA LYS A 154 -21.55 17.80 20.11
C LYS A 154 -20.97 19.04 20.79
N VAL A 155 -21.82 20.00 21.17
CA VAL A 155 -21.50 21.25 21.88
C VAL A 155 -20.26 21.95 21.30
N GLY A 156 -20.32 22.33 20.02
CA GLY A 156 -19.31 23.21 19.44
C GLY A 156 -19.05 23.00 17.96
N LEU A 157 -17.90 23.54 17.51
CA LEU A 157 -17.46 23.43 16.14
C LEU A 157 -16.74 22.08 15.94
N VAL A 158 -17.32 21.22 15.11
CA VAL A 158 -16.73 19.95 14.69
C VAL A 158 -15.92 20.19 13.43
N THR A 159 -14.66 19.76 13.45
CA THR A 159 -13.84 19.71 12.24
C THR A 159 -13.83 18.29 11.71
N THR A 160 -14.16 18.11 10.43
CA THR A 160 -14.11 16.84 9.74
C THR A 160 -13.05 16.88 8.66
N PHE A 161 -12.17 15.89 8.62
CA PHE A 161 -11.26 15.63 7.50
C PHE A 161 -11.67 14.36 6.77
N CYS A 162 -11.46 14.32 5.46
CA CYS A 162 -11.62 13.11 4.66
C CYS A 162 -10.43 13.02 3.69
N GLY A 163 -9.64 11.96 3.81
CA GLY A 163 -8.51 11.70 2.93
C GLY A 163 -8.82 10.49 2.05
N VAL A 164 -8.72 10.64 0.73
CA VAL A 164 -9.09 9.61 -0.24
C VAL A 164 -7.83 9.10 -0.93
N LYS A 165 -7.63 7.79 -0.93
CA LYS A 165 -6.54 7.13 -1.66
C LYS A 165 -7.07 5.99 -2.51
N CYS A 166 -6.67 5.93 -3.78
CA CYS A 166 -6.94 4.81 -4.65
C CYS A 166 -5.75 3.84 -4.65
N LEU A 167 -6.02 2.55 -4.48
CA LEU A 167 -5.03 1.48 -4.62
C LEU A 167 -5.55 0.43 -5.61
N ASN A 168 -4.74 0.13 -6.62
CA ASN A 168 -5.06 -0.94 -7.57
C ASN A 168 -4.77 -2.30 -6.94
N GLY A 169 -5.71 -3.24 -7.05
CA GLY A 169 -5.57 -4.58 -6.50
C GLY A 169 -5.98 -4.69 -5.02
N PRO A 170 -5.90 -5.91 -4.46
CA PRO A 170 -6.43 -6.20 -3.12
C PRO A 170 -5.66 -5.48 -2.01
N VAL A 171 -6.38 -5.05 -0.99
CA VAL A 171 -5.84 -4.33 0.18
C VAL A 171 -6.03 -5.12 1.46
N ASN A 172 -5.04 -5.10 2.36
CA ASN A 172 -5.06 -5.81 3.64
C ASN A 172 -5.13 -4.85 4.84
N ALA A 173 -5.34 -5.43 6.03
CA ALA A 173 -5.47 -4.67 7.28
C ALA A 173 -4.26 -3.78 7.59
N SER A 174 -3.03 -4.23 7.29
CA SER A 174 -1.82 -3.46 7.55
C SER A 174 -1.74 -2.21 6.68
N GLN A 175 -2.11 -2.33 5.40
CA GLN A 175 -2.15 -1.20 4.47
C GLN A 175 -3.22 -0.19 4.88
N LEU A 176 -4.42 -0.67 5.23
CA LEU A 176 -5.50 0.18 5.72
C LEU A 176 -5.09 0.91 7.00
N LYS A 177 -4.50 0.21 7.98
CA LYS A 177 -4.02 0.80 9.24
C LYS A 177 -3.01 1.92 9.00
N SER A 178 -1.94 1.63 8.26
CA SER A 178 -0.88 2.61 8.00
C SER A 178 -1.42 3.84 7.26
N PHE A 179 -2.28 3.64 6.27
CA PHE A 179 -2.96 4.73 5.58
C PHE A 179 -3.82 5.56 6.54
N SER A 180 -4.63 4.89 7.35
CA SER A 180 -5.55 5.50 8.31
C SER A 180 -4.82 6.40 9.31
N GLU A 181 -3.75 5.86 9.93
CA GLU A 181 -2.90 6.58 10.88
C GLU A 181 -2.29 7.85 10.26
N ASN A 182 -1.80 7.78 9.01
CA ASN A 182 -1.22 8.93 8.32
C ASN A 182 -2.24 10.06 8.08
N VAL A 183 -3.45 9.73 7.65
CA VAL A 183 -4.53 10.70 7.44
C VAL A 183 -4.98 11.30 8.78
N PHE A 184 -5.08 10.48 9.81
CA PHE A 184 -5.46 10.90 11.15
C PHE A 184 -4.44 11.86 11.77
N ASP A 185 -3.16 11.51 11.74
CA ASP A 185 -2.08 12.34 12.27
C ASP A 185 -2.02 13.71 11.58
N TYR A 186 -2.22 13.72 10.26
CA TYR A 186 -2.34 14.96 9.52
C TYR A 186 -3.53 15.80 10.00
N ALA A 187 -4.71 15.20 10.13
CA ALA A 187 -5.91 15.91 10.58
C ALA A 187 -5.75 16.49 12.00
N VAL A 188 -5.13 15.73 12.91
CA VAL A 188 -4.81 16.19 14.28
C VAL A 188 -3.89 17.41 14.27
N ARG A 189 -2.86 17.43 13.41
CA ARG A 189 -1.93 18.56 13.29
C ARG A 189 -2.58 19.79 12.64
N ASN A 190 -3.59 19.59 11.80
CA ASN A 190 -4.17 20.64 10.94
C ASN A 190 -5.60 21.08 11.32
N LYS A 191 -6.14 20.61 12.45
CA LYS A 191 -7.47 21.04 12.94
C LYS A 191 -7.57 22.53 13.36
N GLY A 192 -6.44 23.22 13.54
CA GLY A 192 -6.32 24.69 13.74
C GLY A 192 -5.84 25.13 15.13
N TYR A 193 -5.30 26.36 15.24
CA TYR A 193 -4.62 26.88 16.47
C TYR A 193 -5.58 27.31 17.59
N LEU A 194 -6.71 27.96 17.26
CA LEU A 194 -7.79 28.25 18.21
C LEU A 194 -8.41 26.97 18.84
N ALA A 195 -8.09 25.80 18.28
CA ALA A 195 -8.54 24.49 18.74
C ALA A 195 -7.55 23.77 19.68
N ARG A 196 -6.41 24.39 20.03
CA ARG A 196 -5.49 23.81 21.05
C ARG A 196 -5.99 24.02 22.48
N ASN A 197 -6.75 25.09 22.72
CA ASN A 197 -7.32 25.45 24.02
C ASN A 197 -8.85 25.24 24.10
N ALA A 198 -9.48 24.84 22.99
CA ALA A 198 -10.93 24.61 22.92
C ALA A 198 -11.23 23.15 22.59
N LEU A 199 -12.20 22.60 23.31
CA LEU A 199 -12.76 21.26 23.24
C LEU A 199 -13.43 20.97 21.88
N GLN A 200 -12.69 21.00 20.76
CA GLN A 200 -13.25 20.77 19.43
C GLN A 200 -13.19 19.29 19.01
N PRO A 201 -14.35 18.63 18.79
CA PRO A 201 -14.38 17.28 18.26
C PRO A 201 -13.78 17.24 16.84
N LEU A 202 -12.90 16.27 16.62
CA LEU A 202 -12.32 15.97 15.31
C LEU A 202 -12.94 14.67 14.79
N VAL A 203 -13.42 14.66 13.55
CA VAL A 203 -13.78 13.43 12.82
C VAL A 203 -12.85 13.29 11.63
N VAL A 204 -12.36 12.09 11.38
CA VAL A 204 -11.46 11.78 10.27
C VAL A 204 -12.03 10.57 9.54
N TYR A 205 -12.24 10.71 8.23
CA TYR A 205 -12.57 9.60 7.34
C TYR A 205 -11.36 9.28 6.45
N PRO A 206 -10.53 8.30 6.82
CA PRO A 206 -9.58 7.70 5.90
C PRO A 206 -10.34 6.79 4.93
N VAL A 207 -10.43 7.20 3.68
CA VAL A 207 -11.20 6.51 2.63
C VAL A 207 -10.23 5.86 1.65
N LEU A 208 -10.25 4.53 1.61
CA LEU A 208 -9.42 3.74 0.73
C LEU A 208 -10.29 3.11 -0.37
N VAL A 209 -10.04 3.50 -1.61
CA VAL A 209 -10.75 3.00 -2.79
C VAL A 209 -9.89 1.91 -3.43
N THR A 210 -10.48 0.74 -3.67
CA THR A 210 -9.75 -0.45 -4.11
C THR A 210 -10.59 -1.32 -5.03
N SER A 211 -9.95 -2.29 -5.70
CA SER A 211 -10.62 -3.27 -6.55
C SER A 211 -11.21 -4.41 -5.72
N SER A 212 -10.55 -4.74 -4.60
CA SER A 212 -10.94 -5.83 -3.70
C SER A 212 -10.26 -5.70 -2.34
N HIS A 213 -10.64 -6.51 -1.35
CA HIS A 213 -9.96 -6.63 -0.06
C HIS A 213 -9.54 -8.06 0.27
N HIS A 214 -8.58 -8.20 1.18
CA HIS A 214 -8.29 -9.45 1.89
C HIS A 214 -9.26 -9.66 3.06
N ASP A 215 -9.47 -10.91 3.46
CA ASP A 215 -10.44 -11.30 4.51
C ASP A 215 -10.18 -10.65 5.89
N ASP A 216 -8.95 -10.18 6.13
CA ASP A 216 -8.53 -9.53 7.37
C ASP A 216 -9.07 -8.10 7.55
N ILE A 217 -9.55 -7.46 6.48
CA ILE A 217 -10.05 -6.07 6.51
C ILE A 217 -11.26 -5.91 7.42
N LEU A 218 -12.24 -6.82 7.36
CA LEU A 218 -13.45 -6.71 8.16
C LEU A 218 -13.13 -6.87 9.65
N GLN A 219 -12.30 -7.85 9.99
CA GLN A 219 -11.83 -8.04 11.37
C GLN A 219 -11.06 -6.82 11.88
N PHE A 220 -10.23 -6.20 11.04
CA PHE A 220 -9.54 -4.97 11.39
C PHE A 220 -10.52 -3.82 11.64
N LEU A 221 -11.45 -3.57 10.72
CA LEU A 221 -12.46 -2.52 10.86
C LEU A 221 -13.28 -2.72 12.13
N ASP A 222 -13.55 -3.96 12.53
CA ASP A 222 -14.30 -4.27 13.75
C ASP A 222 -13.52 -4.21 15.06
N SER A 223 -12.19 -4.27 14.98
CA SER A 223 -11.31 -4.23 16.15
C SER A 223 -10.56 -2.90 16.31
N TYR A 224 -10.60 -2.02 15.32
CA TYR A 224 -9.85 -0.77 15.32
C TYR A 224 -10.56 0.33 16.11
N TRP A 225 -9.96 0.71 17.24
CA TRP A 225 -10.47 1.76 18.13
C TRP A 225 -9.38 2.81 18.41
N PRO A 226 -9.52 4.04 17.90
CA PRO A 226 -8.64 5.13 18.31
C PRO A 226 -8.89 5.45 19.78
N LYS A 227 -7.86 5.30 20.62
CA LYS A 227 -7.90 5.62 22.06
C LYS A 227 -7.82 7.13 22.33
N HIS A 228 -8.62 7.92 21.63
CA HIS A 228 -8.70 9.38 21.82
C HIS A 228 -10.14 9.80 22.10
N TRP A 229 -10.33 10.54 23.20
CA TRP A 229 -11.66 10.95 23.66
C TRP A 229 -12.30 12.06 22.81
N MET A 230 -11.51 12.85 22.06
CA MET A 230 -11.98 13.99 21.26
C MET A 230 -11.71 13.89 19.75
N ALA A 231 -11.13 12.79 19.29
CA ALA A 231 -10.83 12.57 17.90
C ALA A 231 -11.36 11.20 17.50
N PHE A 232 -12.11 11.19 16.41
CA PHE A 232 -12.79 10.02 15.88
C PHE A 232 -12.17 9.71 14.53
N GLU A 233 -11.56 8.54 14.44
CA GLU A 233 -11.10 7.98 13.17
C GLU A 233 -12.13 6.95 12.73
N PHE A 234 -12.55 7.04 11.48
CA PHE A 234 -13.57 6.16 10.91
C PHE A 234 -13.08 5.69 9.53
N PRO A 235 -12.27 4.63 9.47
CA PRO A 235 -11.74 4.10 8.23
C PRO A 235 -12.88 3.54 7.35
N VAL A 236 -12.80 3.80 6.05
CA VAL A 236 -13.77 3.35 5.06
C VAL A 236 -13.02 2.71 3.90
N VAL A 237 -13.44 1.52 3.49
CA VAL A 237 -12.95 0.85 2.27
C VAL A 237 -14.07 0.81 1.25
N ILE A 238 -13.77 1.12 -0.01
CA ILE A 238 -14.75 1.22 -1.08
C ILE A 238 -14.28 0.35 -2.24
N GLU A 239 -15.18 -0.49 -2.75
CA GLU A 239 -14.98 -1.28 -3.96
C GLU A 239 -15.96 -0.80 -5.05
N PRO A 240 -15.64 0.25 -5.80
CA PRO A 240 -16.57 0.81 -6.78
C PRO A 240 -17.07 -0.18 -7.84
N PRO A 241 -16.24 -1.11 -8.37
CA PRO A 241 -16.72 -2.13 -9.31
C PRO A 241 -17.77 -3.06 -8.70
N ALA A 242 -17.70 -3.32 -7.40
CA ALA A 242 -18.61 -4.21 -6.68
C ALA A 242 -19.74 -3.46 -5.94
N GLY A 243 -19.75 -2.12 -6.00
CA GLY A 243 -20.70 -1.28 -5.27
C GLY A 243 -20.60 -1.40 -3.75
N LYS A 244 -19.49 -1.91 -3.20
CA LYS A 244 -19.38 -2.14 -1.75
C LYS A 244 -18.75 -0.96 -1.03
N VAL A 245 -19.26 -0.71 0.18
CA VAL A 245 -18.67 0.20 1.16
C VAL A 245 -18.53 -0.58 2.46
N LEU A 246 -17.30 -0.69 2.96
CA LEU A 246 -16.94 -1.41 4.16
C LEU A 246 -16.46 -0.43 5.21
N PHE A 247 -17.05 -0.52 6.40
CA PHE A 247 -16.64 0.19 7.60
C PHE A 247 -17.13 -0.60 8.81
N HIS A 248 -16.69 -0.19 9.99
CA HIS A 248 -17.07 -0.84 11.25
C HIS A 248 -18.59 -0.94 11.43
N GLN A 249 -19.08 -2.12 11.78
CA GLN A 249 -20.52 -2.34 11.96
C GLN A 249 -21.00 -2.18 13.40
N SER A 250 -20.13 -2.45 14.39
CA SER A 250 -20.55 -2.44 15.79
C SER A 250 -20.52 -1.02 16.37
N THR A 251 -21.42 -0.74 17.32
CA THR A 251 -21.41 0.53 18.03
C THR A 251 -20.83 0.32 19.43
N PRO A 252 -19.74 1.00 19.81
CA PRO A 252 -19.22 0.85 21.16
C PRO A 252 -20.21 1.44 22.18
N LEU A 253 -20.53 0.68 23.22
CA LEU A 253 -21.54 1.07 24.22
C LEU A 253 -21.24 2.43 24.88
N TRP A 254 -19.97 2.79 25.05
CA TRP A 254 -19.56 4.06 25.68
C TRP A 254 -19.57 5.28 24.73
N ARG A 255 -19.92 5.12 23.44
CA ARG A 255 -19.92 6.22 22.45
C ARG A 255 -21.06 6.13 21.41
N LEU A 256 -22.21 5.57 21.81
CA LEU A 256 -23.37 5.29 20.94
C LEU A 256 -23.86 6.49 20.11
N LEU A 257 -24.04 7.67 20.73
CA LEU A 257 -24.67 8.82 20.07
C LEU A 257 -23.79 9.47 18.99
N ASP A 258 -22.47 9.59 19.25
CA ASP A 258 -21.54 10.17 18.28
C ASP A 258 -21.26 9.24 17.11
N PHE A 259 -21.18 7.93 17.39
CA PHE A 259 -20.83 6.91 16.42
C PHE A 259 -21.94 6.71 15.38
N GLU A 260 -23.21 6.62 15.80
CA GLU A 260 -24.32 6.40 14.87
C GLU A 260 -24.47 7.56 13.88
N SER A 261 -24.26 8.80 14.34
CA SER A 261 -24.25 10.00 13.48
C SER A 261 -23.11 9.97 12.46
N ILE A 262 -21.90 9.59 12.88
CA ILE A 262 -20.73 9.44 11.99
C ILE A 262 -20.97 8.32 10.97
N LYS A 263 -21.50 7.17 11.40
CA LYS A 263 -21.82 6.03 10.53
C LYS A 263 -22.85 6.42 9.46
N LYS A 264 -23.96 7.05 9.85
CA LYS A 264 -24.99 7.53 8.90
C LYS A 264 -24.43 8.55 7.91
N GLU A 265 -23.53 9.42 8.37
CA GLU A 265 -22.85 10.35 7.47
C GLU A 265 -21.92 9.62 6.48
N ALA A 266 -21.12 8.65 6.95
CA ALA A 266 -20.27 7.84 6.08
C ALA A 266 -21.10 7.08 5.02
N GLU A 267 -22.22 6.46 5.43
CA GLU A 267 -23.16 5.81 4.51
C GLU A 267 -23.66 6.78 3.43
N ARG A 268 -24.09 7.98 3.83
CA ARG A 268 -24.58 9.00 2.89
C ARG A 268 -23.51 9.48 1.91
N LEU A 269 -22.28 9.70 2.40
CA LEU A 269 -21.19 10.26 1.62
C LEU A 269 -20.59 9.23 0.65
N PHE A 270 -20.38 8.00 1.09
CA PHE A 270 -19.51 7.05 0.40
C PHE A 270 -20.26 5.94 -0.36
N THR A 271 -21.56 5.76 -0.11
CA THR A 271 -22.37 4.84 -0.90
C THR A 271 -22.52 5.34 -2.34
N ILE A 272 -22.34 4.44 -3.29
CA ILE A 272 -22.59 4.68 -4.72
C ILE A 272 -24.11 4.61 -4.91
N GLY A 273 -24.70 5.71 -5.40
CA GLY A 273 -26.14 5.82 -5.63
C GLY A 273 -26.54 5.36 -7.02
#